data_AF-A0A8T6N326-F1
#
_entry.id   AF-A0A8T6N326-F1
#
_cell.length_a   1.000
_cell.length_b   1.000
_cell.length_c   1.000
_cell.angle_alpha   90.00
_cell.angle_beta   90.00
_cell.angle_gamma   90.00
#
_symmetry.space_group_name_H-M   'P 1'
#
loop_
_entity.id
_entity.type
_entity.pdbx_description
1 polymer ?
#
loop_
_entity_poly.entity_id
_entity_poly.type
_entity_poly.pdbx_seq_one_letter_code
_entity_poly.pdbx_strand_id
1 'polypeptide(L)'
;MNIYTIYADHVEDIDALEFVDKMKLFLDKLVENKRMVTYRITRCKLGFRSMDLPEFRIDMEFESMQQLDDAMDMTVGNKDVDQAHVGFNRFVDVETIQHFLYRDYPDV
;
A
#
# COMPACT_ATOMS: atom_id res chain seq x y z
N MET A 1 6.24 5.79 15.08
CA MET A 1 6.29 5.47 13.64
C MET A 1 5.02 5.98 12.97
N ASN A 2 5.09 6.49 11.73
CA ASN A 2 3.90 6.77 10.94
C ASN A 2 3.52 5.50 10.18
N ILE A 3 2.28 5.06 10.32
CA ILE A 3 1.77 3.83 9.72
C ILE A 3 0.69 4.21 8.71
N TYR A 4 1.01 4.11 7.43
CA TYR A 4 0.06 4.33 6.36
C TYR A 4 -0.60 3.00 6.00
N THR A 5 -1.89 2.89 6.26
CA THR A 5 -2.68 1.69 6.00
C THR A 5 -3.58 1.92 4.81
N ILE A 6 -3.49 1.03 3.82
CA ILE A 6 -4.41 0.97 2.69
C ILE A 6 -5.26 -0.29 2.84
N TYR A 7 -6.57 -0.15 2.68
CA TYR A 7 -7.44 -1.27 2.36
C TYR A 7 -7.81 -1.22 0.89
N ALA A 8 -7.72 -2.34 0.19
CA ALA A 8 -8.11 -2.43 -1.21
C ALA A 8 -8.53 -3.87 -1.58
N ASP A 9 -9.41 -3.99 -2.56
CA ASP A 9 -9.62 -5.25 -3.28
C ASP A 9 -8.71 -5.25 -4.51
N HIS A 10 -8.34 -6.43 -5.01
CA HIS A 10 -7.65 -6.51 -6.28
C HIS A 10 -8.67 -6.45 -7.43
N VAL A 11 -8.25 -6.02 -8.61
CA VAL A 11 -9.12 -6.06 -9.81
C VAL A 11 -9.52 -7.50 -10.14
N GLU A 12 -10.69 -7.71 -10.76
CA GLU A 12 -11.21 -9.06 -11.03
C GLU A 12 -10.29 -9.91 -11.93
N ASP A 13 -9.49 -9.26 -12.77
CA ASP A 13 -8.61 -9.91 -13.77
C ASP A 13 -7.26 -10.39 -13.23
N ILE A 14 -6.95 -10.18 -11.94
CA ILE A 14 -5.71 -10.65 -11.31
C ILE A 14 -6.03 -11.59 -10.15
N ASP A 15 -5.25 -12.67 -10.03
CA ASP A 15 -5.40 -13.55 -8.87
C ASP A 15 -4.73 -12.95 -7.62
N ALA A 16 -5.21 -13.35 -6.44
CA ALA A 16 -4.71 -12.86 -5.16
C ALA A 16 -3.21 -13.10 -4.92
N LEU A 17 -2.62 -14.17 -5.45
CA LEU A 17 -1.19 -14.45 -5.30
C LEU A 17 -0.37 -13.54 -6.22
N GLU A 18 -0.77 -13.41 -7.47
CA GLU A 18 -0.16 -12.52 -8.45
C GLU A 18 -0.26 -11.06 -7.99
N PHE A 19 -1.39 -10.66 -7.40
CA PHE A 19 -1.55 -9.37 -6.74
C PHE A 19 -0.47 -9.16 -5.67
N VAL A 20 -0.34 -10.09 -4.72
CA VAL A 20 0.63 -9.99 -3.62
C VAL A 20 2.07 -9.98 -4.14
N ASP A 21 2.41 -10.81 -5.12
CA ASP A 21 3.76 -10.89 -5.67
C ASP A 21 4.18 -9.60 -6.39
N LYS A 22 3.30 -9.06 -7.23
CA LYS A 22 3.55 -7.76 -7.89
C LYS A 22 3.61 -6.63 -6.87
N MET A 23 2.79 -6.70 -5.82
CA MET A 23 2.78 -5.71 -4.77
C MET A 23 4.06 -5.71 -3.95
N LYS A 24 4.56 -6.89 -3.57
CA LYS A 24 5.85 -7.04 -2.91
C LYS A 24 6.99 -6.48 -3.75
N LEU A 25 7.03 -6.78 -5.05
CA LEU A 25 8.07 -6.24 -5.95
C LEU A 25 8.12 -4.70 -5.93
N PHE A 26 6.96 -4.04 -5.83
CA PHE A 26 6.89 -2.58 -5.72
C PHE A 26 7.32 -2.08 -4.34
N LEU A 27 6.78 -2.67 -3.28
CA LEU A 27 7.03 -2.25 -1.90
C LEU A 27 8.48 -2.54 -1.47
N ASP A 28 9.06 -3.65 -1.92
CA ASP A 28 10.47 -4.01 -1.70
C ASP A 28 11.39 -2.93 -2.27
N LYS A 29 11.11 -2.39 -3.48
CA LYS A 29 11.87 -1.27 -4.04
C LYS A 29 11.81 -0.03 -3.15
N LEU A 30 10.67 0.27 -2.53
CA LEU A 30 10.56 1.42 -1.61
C LEU A 30 11.42 1.22 -0.36
N VAL A 31 11.46 0.00 0.18
CA VAL A 31 12.32 -0.37 1.32
C VAL A 31 13.80 -0.31 0.92
N GLU A 32 14.18 -0.90 -0.21
CA GLU A 32 15.55 -0.90 -0.73
C GLU A 32 16.09 0.52 -0.95
N ASN A 33 15.23 1.42 -1.44
CA ASN A 33 15.58 2.83 -1.65
C ASN A 33 15.47 3.68 -0.38
N LYS A 34 15.25 3.08 0.80
CA LYS A 34 15.10 3.75 2.11
C LYS A 34 13.98 4.80 2.14
N ARG A 35 12.99 4.65 1.26
CA ARG A 35 11.78 5.48 1.21
C ARG A 35 10.67 4.95 2.11
N MET A 36 10.83 3.75 2.64
CA MET A 36 9.93 3.12 3.59
C MET A 36 10.74 2.23 4.52
N VAL A 37 10.34 2.08 5.78
CA VAL A 37 11.04 1.24 6.75
C VAL A 37 10.72 -0.22 6.50
N THR A 38 9.43 -0.53 6.45
CA THR A 38 8.92 -1.88 6.22
C THR A 38 7.46 -1.82 5.80
N TYR A 39 6.91 -2.96 5.39
CA TYR A 39 5.51 -3.10 5.06
C TYR A 39 4.98 -4.47 5.43
N ARG A 40 3.66 -4.59 5.47
CA ARG A 40 2.95 -5.84 5.66
C ARG A 40 1.72 -5.88 4.80
N ILE A 41 1.55 -6.97 4.04
CA ILE A 41 0.33 -7.27 3.30
C ILE A 41 -0.43 -8.37 4.06
N THR A 42 -1.70 -8.13 4.35
CA THR A 42 -2.60 -9.06 5.01
C THR A 42 -3.89 -9.21 4.23
N ARG A 43 -4.49 -10.40 4.29
CA ARG A 43 -5.76 -10.74 3.65
C ARG A 43 -6.77 -11.11 4.71
N CYS A 44 -7.98 -10.59 4.64
CA CYS A 44 -9.08 -10.98 5.51
C CYS A 44 -9.34 -12.48 5.34
N LYS A 45 -9.34 -13.23 6.44
CA LYS A 45 -9.61 -14.68 6.42
C LYS A 45 -11.08 -14.95 6.69
N LEU A 46 -11.67 -15.84 5.87
CA LEU A 46 -13.04 -16.35 6.03
C LEU A 46 -14.11 -15.25 6.06
N GLY A 47 -13.83 -14.08 5.48
CA GLY A 47 -14.74 -12.93 5.56
C GLY A 47 -14.98 -12.42 6.98
N PHE A 48 -14.10 -12.74 7.95
CA PHE A 48 -14.20 -12.22 9.32
C PHE A 48 -13.80 -10.74 9.37
N ARG A 49 -14.69 -9.88 8.84
CA ARG A 49 -14.65 -8.43 8.96
C ARG A 49 -16.02 -7.94 9.42
N SER A 50 -16.03 -7.10 10.47
CA SER A 50 -17.28 -6.56 11.03
C SER A 50 -17.86 -5.41 10.19
N MET A 51 -17.03 -4.82 9.32
CA MET A 51 -17.38 -3.75 8.39
C MET A 51 -17.08 -4.21 6.97
N ASP A 52 -17.72 -3.58 5.99
CA ASP A 52 -17.47 -3.85 4.58
C ASP A 52 -16.18 -3.16 4.11
N LEU A 53 -15.07 -3.58 4.72
CA LEU A 53 -13.73 -3.15 4.38
C LEU A 53 -13.15 -4.10 3.35
N PRO A 54 -12.35 -3.64 2.38
CA PRO A 54 -11.74 -4.51 1.38
C PRO A 54 -10.97 -5.71 1.92
N GLU A 55 -10.76 -6.72 1.07
CA GLU A 55 -10.14 -8.00 1.40
C GLU A 55 -8.67 -7.85 1.81
N PHE A 56 -7.91 -6.96 1.17
CA PHE A 56 -6.50 -6.75 1.49
C PHE A 56 -6.30 -5.51 2.35
N ARG A 57 -5.35 -5.64 3.28
CA ARG A 57 -4.84 -4.56 4.09
C ARG A 57 -3.32 -4.51 3.93
N ILE A 58 -2.82 -3.36 3.54
CA ILE A 58 -1.40 -3.06 3.35
C ILE A 58 -1.00 -2.00 4.36
N ASP A 59 -0.16 -2.37 5.32
CA ASP A 59 0.42 -1.44 6.30
C ASP A 59 1.85 -1.09 5.87
N MET A 60 2.17 0.20 5.83
CA MET A 60 3.48 0.72 5.46
C MET A 60 4.01 1.61 6.57
N GLU A 61 5.26 1.40 6.98
CA GLU A 61 5.88 2.11 8.11
C GLU A 61 6.91 3.14 7.64
N PHE A 62 6.82 4.36 8.16
CA PHE A 62 7.67 5.50 7.83
C PHE A 62 8.17 6.22 9.09
N GLU A 63 9.47 6.52 9.13
CA GLU A 63 10.12 7.20 10.25
C GLU A 63 9.64 8.65 10.39
N SER A 64 9.27 9.30 9.29
CA SER A 64 8.82 10.70 9.28
C SER A 64 7.74 10.95 8.22
N MET A 65 6.99 12.04 8.40
CA MET A 65 6.03 12.51 7.40
C MET A 65 6.72 12.92 6.09
N GLN A 66 7.97 13.39 6.15
CA GLN A 66 8.74 13.70 4.95
C GLN A 66 9.10 12.43 4.17
N GLN A 67 9.44 11.34 4.86
CA GLN A 67 9.75 10.08 4.19
C GLN A 67 8.51 9.52 3.48
N LEU A 68 7.32 9.68 4.08
CA LEU A 68 6.04 9.35 3.46
C LEU A 68 5.78 10.23 2.22
N ASP A 69 5.97 11.54 2.35
CA ASP A 69 5.77 12.50 1.25
C ASP A 69 6.72 12.19 0.08
N ASP A 70 8.01 11.97 0.36
CA ASP A 70 9.01 11.57 -0.63
C ASP A 70 8.65 10.24 -1.34
N ALA A 71 8.09 9.27 -0.61
CA ALA A 71 7.64 8.00 -1.17
C ALA A 71 6.40 8.17 -2.07
N MET A 72 5.48 9.07 -1.68
CA MET A 72 4.31 9.42 -2.47
C MET A 72 4.69 10.22 -3.72
N ASP A 73 5.61 11.17 -3.63
CA ASP A 73 6.13 11.91 -4.77
C ASP A 73 6.90 11.02 -5.74
N MET A 74 7.64 10.02 -5.26
CA MET A 74 8.18 8.99 -6.14
C MET A 74 7.09 8.16 -6.82
N THR A 75 5.91 8.07 -6.21
CA THR A 75 4.72 7.39 -6.73
C THR A 75 3.84 8.29 -7.61
N VAL A 76 4.02 9.62 -7.59
CA VAL A 76 3.15 10.60 -8.29
C VAL A 76 3.91 11.48 -9.30
N GLY A 77 5.15 11.86 -9.01
CA GLY A 77 5.95 12.88 -9.70
C GLY A 77 6.58 12.45 -11.02
N ASN A 78 6.41 11.20 -11.44
CA ASN A 78 7.03 10.68 -12.65
C ASN A 78 6.02 10.64 -13.81
N LYS A 79 5.71 11.83 -14.35
CA LYS A 79 4.84 12.01 -15.53
C LYS A 79 5.39 11.40 -16.84
N ASP A 80 6.63 10.90 -16.84
CA ASP A 80 7.24 10.13 -17.94
C ASP A 80 7.37 8.62 -17.62
N VAL A 81 6.87 8.13 -16.47
CA VAL A 81 6.87 6.70 -16.11
C VAL A 81 5.47 6.12 -16.23
N ASP A 82 5.02 6.07 -17.47
CA ASP A 82 3.73 5.49 -17.91
C ASP A 82 3.68 3.95 -17.84
N GLN A 83 4.52 3.30 -17.02
CA GLN A 83 4.49 1.84 -16.82
C GLN A 83 4.60 1.39 -15.35
N ALA A 84 5.14 2.20 -14.43
CA ALA A 84 5.30 1.80 -13.02
C ALA A 84 4.22 2.38 -12.09
N HIS A 85 3.67 3.56 -12.41
CA HIS A 85 2.53 4.15 -11.69
C HIS A 85 1.19 3.52 -12.07
N VAL A 86 1.17 2.80 -13.19
CA VAL A 86 0.14 1.82 -13.57
C VAL A 86 0.38 0.46 -12.85
N GLY A 87 1.24 0.41 -11.83
CA GLY A 87 1.48 -0.79 -11.02
C GLY A 87 0.42 -0.91 -9.92
N PHE A 88 0.53 -0.09 -8.88
CA PHE A 88 -0.36 -0.17 -7.70
C PHE A 88 -1.85 -0.07 -8.08
N ASN A 89 -2.26 1.05 -8.70
CA ASN A 89 -3.65 1.33 -9.06
C ASN A 89 -4.24 0.42 -10.15
N ARG A 90 -3.40 -0.36 -10.86
CA ARG A 90 -3.89 -1.36 -11.83
C ARG A 90 -4.20 -2.68 -11.16
N PHE A 91 -3.54 -2.97 -10.05
CA PHE A 91 -3.75 -4.21 -9.32
C PHE A 91 -4.82 -4.05 -8.24
N VAL A 92 -5.11 -2.82 -7.79
CA VAL A 92 -6.19 -2.52 -6.87
C VAL A 92 -7.42 -1.96 -7.57
N ASP A 93 -8.59 -2.25 -7.02
CA ASP A 93 -9.83 -1.57 -7.40
C ASP A 93 -9.88 -0.18 -6.77
N VAL A 94 -9.94 0.84 -7.63
CA VAL A 94 -9.98 2.25 -7.26
C VAL A 94 -11.29 2.67 -6.58
N GLU A 95 -12.36 1.88 -6.75
CA GLU A 95 -13.65 2.17 -6.09
C GLU A 95 -13.65 1.70 -4.62
N THR A 96 -12.84 0.69 -4.29
CA THR A 96 -12.79 0.10 -2.95
C THR A 96 -11.61 0.60 -2.11
N ILE A 97 -10.64 1.28 -2.71
CA ILE A 97 -9.45 1.76 -2.00
C ILE A 97 -9.80 2.74 -0.87
N GLN A 98 -9.28 2.46 0.32
CA GLN A 98 -9.43 3.31 1.52
C GLN A 98 -8.05 3.58 2.12
N HIS A 99 -7.80 4.83 2.50
CA HIS A 99 -6.50 5.28 3.01
C HIS A 99 -6.62 5.75 4.46
N PHE A 100 -5.72 5.29 5.31
CA PHE A 100 -5.65 5.64 6.72
C PHE A 100 -4.20 5.99 7.09
N LEU A 101 -4.04 7.02 7.91
CA LEU A 101 -2.75 7.36 8.50
C LEU A 101 -2.86 7.23 10.02
N TYR A 102 -2.11 6.28 10.55
CA TYR A 102 -1.97 6.03 11.98
C TYR A 102 -0.58 6.44 12.46
N ARG A 103 -0.46 6.61 13.77
CA ARG A 103 0.79 6.84 14.45
C ARG A 103 0.78 6.09 15.77
N ASP A 104 1.93 5.59 16.19
CA ASP A 104 2.05 4.94 17.49
C ASP A 104 1.55 5.87 18.61
N TYR A 105 0.89 5.28 19.61
CA TYR A 105 0.44 5.98 20.80
C TYR A 105 1.08 5.39 22.06
N PRO A 106 1.60 6.20 23.00
CA PRO A 106 1.60 7.66 22.97
C PRO A 106 2.50 8.22 21.87
N ASP A 107 2.05 9.31 21.25
CA ASP A 107 2.84 10.07 20.28
C ASP A 107 3.74 11.05 21.07
N VAL A 108 4.86 10.54 21.55
CA VAL A 108 5.89 11.28 22.31
C VAL A 108 7.08 11.65 21.43
#